data_AF-A0A842SQ91-F1
#
_entry.id   AF-A0A842SQ91-F1
#
_cell.length_a   1.000
_cell.length_b   1.000
_cell.length_c   1.000
_cell.angle_alpha   90.00
_cell.angle_beta   90.00
_cell.angle_gamma   90.00
#
_symmetry.space_group_name_H-M   'P 1'
#
loop_
_entity.id
_entity.type
_entity.pdbx_description
1 polymer ?
#
loop_
_entity_poly.entity_id
_entity_poly.type
_entity_poly.pdbx_seq_one_letter_code
_entity_poly.pdbx_strand_id
1 'polypeptide(L)'
;MYLLIGISGFVAIGYSLFRSKPVKEDKLEAKEKDVITTLECNQCNLKRVRNFQRGDFIFKRDEPCTRCEGMMVITRIHTREDKKKSSKR
;
A
#
# COMPACT_ATOMS: atom_id res chain seq x y z
N MET A 1 -48.26 -35.90 -3.35
CA MET A 1 -47.99 -34.71 -2.51
C MET A 1 -46.51 -34.56 -2.17
N TYR A 2 -45.88 -35.56 -1.54
CA TYR A 2 -44.46 -35.50 -1.11
C TYR A 2 -43.44 -35.32 -2.25
N LEU A 3 -43.69 -35.91 -3.43
CA LEU A 3 -42.81 -35.74 -4.60
C LEU A 3 -42.78 -34.28 -5.12
N LEU A 4 -43.91 -33.57 -5.07
CA LEU A 4 -43.98 -32.17 -5.50
C LEU A 4 -43.26 -31.23 -4.53
N ILE A 5 -43.34 -31.55 -3.23
CA ILE A 5 -42.62 -30.81 -2.17
C ILE A 5 -41.11 -30.97 -2.37
N GLY A 6 -40.64 -32.19 -2.65
CA GLY A 6 -39.22 -32.45 -2.93
C GLY A 6 -38.68 -31.69 -4.14
N ILE A 7 -39.42 -31.68 -5.25
CA ILE A 7 -39.01 -30.97 -6.48
C ILE A 7 -38.91 -29.45 -6.24
N SER A 8 -39.88 -28.86 -5.52
CA SER A 8 -39.86 -27.42 -5.21
C SER A 8 -38.64 -27.01 -4.37
N GLY A 9 -38.22 -27.84 -3.41
CA GLY A 9 -37.04 -27.60 -2.59
C GLY A 9 -35.75 -27.63 -3.40
N PHE A 10 -35.60 -28.63 -4.28
CA PHE A 10 -34.43 -28.76 -5.15
C PHE A 10 -34.30 -27.59 -6.14
N VAL A 11 -35.42 -27.12 -6.71
CA VAL A 11 -35.43 -25.96 -7.61
C VAL A 11 -35.05 -24.69 -6.86
N ALA A 12 -35.55 -24.48 -5.64
CA ALA A 12 -35.21 -23.30 -4.84
C ALA A 12 -33.72 -23.25 -4.45
N ILE A 13 -33.15 -24.39 -4.07
CA ILE A 13 -31.73 -24.51 -3.71
C ILE A 13 -30.85 -24.30 -4.96
N GLY A 14 -31.17 -24.98 -6.06
CA GLY A 14 -30.45 -24.81 -7.32
C GLY A 14 -30.50 -23.36 -7.84
N TYR A 15 -31.66 -22.71 -7.73
CA TYR A 15 -31.82 -21.30 -8.09
C TYR A 15 -31.03 -20.36 -7.19
N SER A 16 -30.98 -20.63 -5.88
CA SER A 16 -30.19 -19.84 -4.93
C SER A 16 -28.69 -19.92 -5.23
N LEU A 17 -28.18 -21.12 -5.52
CA LEU A 17 -26.79 -21.34 -5.89
C LEU A 17 -26.44 -20.73 -7.26
N PHE A 18 -27.35 -20.80 -8.22
CA PHE A 18 -27.16 -20.18 -9.54
C PHE A 18 -27.22 -18.65 -9.48
N ARG A 19 -28.05 -18.09 -8.57
CA ARG A 19 -28.20 -16.65 -8.38
C ARG A 19 -27.15 -16.06 -7.44
N SER A 20 -26.54 -16.85 -6.56
CA SER A 20 -25.41 -16.40 -5.77
C SER A 20 -24.26 -16.08 -6.72
N LYS A 21 -24.00 -14.77 -6.90
CA LYS A 21 -22.84 -14.30 -7.64
C LYS A 21 -21.59 -14.81 -6.92
N PRO A 22 -20.58 -15.32 -7.64
CA PRO A 22 -19.33 -15.71 -7.00
C PRO A 22 -18.80 -14.49 -6.25
N VAL A 23 -18.51 -14.68 -4.96
CA VAL A 23 -17.81 -13.67 -4.16
C VAL A 23 -16.50 -13.44 -4.89
N LYS A 24 -16.36 -12.27 -5.50
CA LYS A 24 -15.09 -11.87 -6.09
C LYS A 24 -14.15 -11.75 -4.91
N GLU A 25 -13.22 -12.68 -4.80
CA GLU A 25 -12.04 -12.47 -3.97
C GLU A 25 -11.30 -11.31 -4.63
N ASP A 26 -11.52 -10.12 -4.09
CA ASP A 26 -10.64 -8.99 -4.35
C ASP A 26 -9.29 -9.42 -3.82
N LYS A 27 -8.48 -10.02 -4.70
CA LYS A 27 -7.05 -10.12 -4.52
C LYS A 27 -6.61 -8.70 -4.22
N LEU A 28 -6.31 -8.45 -2.95
CA LEU A 28 -5.61 -7.26 -2.51
C LEU A 28 -4.28 -7.27 -3.25
N GLU A 29 -4.27 -6.71 -4.45
CA GLU A 29 -3.05 -6.40 -5.16
C GLU A 29 -2.29 -5.48 -4.22
N ALA A 30 -1.31 -6.05 -3.54
CA ALA A 30 -0.37 -5.33 -2.71
C ALA A 30 0.41 -4.42 -3.67
N LYS A 31 -0.19 -3.26 -3.96
CA LYS A 31 0.42 -2.25 -4.80
C LYS A 31 1.76 -1.94 -4.16
N GLU A 32 2.82 -2.23 -4.89
CA GLU A 32 4.18 -1.92 -4.47
C GLU A 32 4.23 -0.41 -4.23
N LYS A 33 4.32 -0.05 -2.95
CA LYS A 33 4.39 1.33 -2.51
C LYS A 33 5.87 1.69 -2.47
N ASP A 34 6.29 2.60 -3.35
CA ASP A 34 7.66 3.10 -3.36
C ASP A 34 7.93 3.88 -2.08
N VAL A 35 8.72 3.30 -1.16
CA VAL A 35 9.11 3.97 0.10
C VAL A 35 10.40 4.75 -0.13
N ILE A 36 10.40 6.01 0.28
CA ILE A 36 11.52 6.94 0.18
C ILE A 36 11.94 7.48 1.55
N THR A 37 13.23 7.69 1.69
CA THR A 37 13.87 8.25 2.88
C THR A 37 14.31 9.68 2.58
N THR A 38 14.00 10.61 3.48
CA THR A 38 14.47 12.01 3.44
C THR A 38 15.54 12.23 4.49
N LEU A 39 16.69 12.71 4.03
CA LEU A 39 17.87 13.08 4.80
C LEU A 39 17.96 14.60 4.90
N GLU A 40 18.25 15.13 6.08
CA GLU A 40 18.43 16.57 6.32
C GLU A 40 19.79 16.82 7.03
N CYS A 41 20.59 17.81 6.56
CA CYS A 41 21.78 18.29 7.31
C CYS A 41 21.33 19.35 8.33
N ASN A 42 21.66 19.15 9.61
CA ASN A 42 21.34 20.11 10.69
C ASN A 42 22.07 21.46 10.55
N GLN A 43 23.18 21.51 9.83
CA GLN A 43 24.01 22.72 9.67
C GLN A 43 23.57 23.59 8.49
N CYS A 44 23.23 22.99 7.34
CA CYS A 44 22.90 23.72 6.12
C CYS A 44 21.45 23.54 5.64
N ASN A 45 20.62 22.80 6.40
CA ASN A 45 19.23 22.48 6.08
C ASN A 45 19.03 21.86 4.68
N LEU A 46 20.07 21.25 4.12
CA LEU A 46 20.00 20.57 2.83
C LEU A 46 19.15 19.31 2.98
N LYS A 47 18.11 19.19 2.15
CA LYS A 47 17.27 18.00 2.06
C LYS A 47 17.73 17.14 0.88
N ARG A 48 17.92 15.85 1.11
CA ARG A 48 18.14 14.84 0.07
C ARG A 48 17.10 13.75 0.20
N VAL A 49 16.58 13.30 -0.93
CA VAL A 49 15.62 12.20 -1.00
C VAL A 49 16.29 11.03 -1.69
N ARG A 50 16.25 9.85 -1.07
CA ARG A 50 16.75 8.60 -1.63
C ARG A 50 15.73 7.48 -1.48
N ASN A 51 15.93 6.39 -2.20
CA ASN A 51 15.12 5.18 -2.03
C ASN A 51 15.40 4.55 -0.67
N PHE A 52 14.36 4.04 -0.02
CA PHE A 52 14.50 3.36 1.26
C PHE A 52 15.37 2.12 1.13
N GLN A 53 16.35 1.98 2.02
CA GLN A 53 17.17 0.79 2.14
C GLN A 53 16.90 0.08 3.46
N ARG A 54 17.03 -1.26 3.47
CA ARG A 54 16.85 -2.04 4.69
C ARG A 54 17.93 -1.64 5.71
N GLY A 55 17.50 -1.21 6.88
CA GLY A 55 18.39 -0.67 7.93
C GLY A 55 18.35 0.86 8.06
N ASP A 56 17.52 1.54 7.26
CA ASP A 56 17.18 2.95 7.48
C ASP A 56 16.20 3.09 8.65
N PHE A 57 16.53 3.96 9.59
CA PHE A 57 15.64 4.33 10.70
C PHE A 57 15.71 5.84 10.96
N ILE A 58 14.65 6.37 11.57
CA ILE A 58 14.55 7.80 11.86
C ILE A 58 15.65 8.19 12.86
N PHE A 59 16.35 9.28 12.58
CA PHE A 59 17.52 9.80 13.29
C PHE A 59 18.84 9.03 13.13
N LYS A 60 18.94 8.10 12.16
CA LYS A 60 20.23 7.51 11.77
C LYS A 60 21.14 8.55 11.10
N ARG A 61 22.43 8.53 11.42
CA ARG A 61 23.50 9.27 10.73
C ARG A 61 24.11 8.37 9.67
N ASP A 62 23.95 8.69 8.39
CA ASP A 62 24.34 7.79 7.30
C ASP A 62 25.41 8.41 6.38
N GLU A 63 25.15 9.60 5.84
CA GLU A 63 25.98 10.18 4.78
C GLU A 63 26.58 11.53 5.20
N PRO A 64 27.87 11.80 4.86
CA PRO A 64 28.43 13.14 4.99
C PRO A 64 27.76 14.08 3.97
N CYS A 65 27.48 15.31 4.39
CA CYS A 65 26.83 16.25 3.49
C CYS A 65 27.81 16.79 2.45
N THR A 66 27.33 17.00 1.22
CA THR A 66 28.16 17.56 0.14
C THR A 66 28.34 19.08 0.23
N ARG A 67 27.59 19.77 1.10
CA ARG A 67 27.67 21.24 1.30
C ARG A 67 28.23 21.64 2.66
N CYS A 68 28.11 20.78 3.67
CA CYS A 68 28.52 21.01 5.05
C CYS A 68 29.49 19.87 5.44
N GLU A 69 30.49 20.08 6.30
CA GLU A 69 31.31 18.99 6.88
C GLU A 69 30.53 18.14 7.91
N GLY A 70 29.23 18.38 8.03
CA GLY A 70 28.33 17.69 8.94
C GLY A 70 27.75 16.40 8.37
N MET A 71 27.27 15.55 9.26
CA MET A 71 26.55 14.32 8.92
C MET A 71 25.08 14.63 8.61
N MET A 72 24.54 14.04 7.56
CA MET A 72 23.11 14.05 7.26
C MET A 72 22.38 13.03 8.13
N VAL A 73 21.17 13.40 8.54
CA VAL A 73 20.32 12.61 9.43
C VAL A 73 19.02 12.26 8.72
N ILE A 74 18.57 11.01 8.84
CA ILE A 74 17.27 10.60 8.33
C ILE A 74 16.18 11.24 9.20
N THR A 75 15.35 12.11 8.64
CA THR A 75 14.26 12.76 9.40
C THR A 75 12.88 12.21 9.06
N ARG A 76 12.68 11.68 7.85
CA ARG A 76 11.37 11.16 7.40
C ARG A 76 11.52 9.94 6.51
N ILE A 77 10.64 8.96 6.69
CA ILE A 77 10.47 7.81 5.80
C ILE A 77 8.99 7.79 5.42
N HIS A 78 8.69 7.90 4.13
CA HIS A 78 7.32 7.99 3.64
C HIS A 78 7.17 7.31 2.29
N THR A 79 5.95 6.91 1.94
CA THR A 79 5.66 6.44 0.58
C THR A 79 5.65 7.63 -0.37
N ARG A 80 6.24 7.48 -1.55
CA ARG A 80 6.12 8.46 -2.63
C ARG A 80 4.63 8.62 -2.94
N GLU A 81 4.14 9.85 -2.90
CA GLU A 81 2.76 10.11 -3.31
C GLU A 81 2.63 9.78 -4.79
N ASP A 82 1.99 8.65 -5.09
CA ASP A 82 1.59 8.32 -6.44
C ASP A 82 0.61 9.41 -6.90
N LYS A 83 1.00 10.24 -7.86
CA LYS A 83 0.08 11.13 -8.59
C LYS A 83 -0.91 10.32 -9.43
N LYS A 84 -1.73 9.45 -8.82
CA LYS A 84 -2.83 8.74 -9.49
C LYS A 84 -4.00 8.52 -8.53
N LYS A 85 -4.86 9.54 -8.45
CA LYS A 85 -6.30 9.52 -8.82
C LYS A 85 -7.11 10.52 -7.98
N SER A 86 -6.88 11.81 -8.22
CA SER A 86 -7.99 12.79 -8.18
C SER A 86 -8.78 12.65 -9.48
N SER A 87 -9.52 11.55 -9.63
CA SER A 87 -10.48 11.38 -10.72
C SER A 87 -11.74 10.76 -10.17
N LYS A 88 -12.82 11.54 -10.26
CA LYS A 88 -14.24 11.22 -10.02
C LYS A 88 -14.70 11.12 -8.56
N ARG A 89 -15.16 12.27 -8.04
CA ARG A 89 -16.55 12.38 -7.56
C ARG A 89 -17.22 13.52 -8.31
#